data_AF-A0A3L8P9T5-F1
#
_entry.id   AF-A0A3L8P9T5-F1
#
_cell.length_a   1.000
_cell.length_b   1.000
_cell.length_c   1.000
_cell.angle_alpha   90.00
_cell.angle_beta   90.00
_cell.angle_gamma   90.00
#
_symmetry.space_group_name_H-M   'P 1'
#
loop_
_entity.id
_entity.type
_entity.pdbx_description
1 polymer ?
#
loop_
_entity_poly.entity_id
_entity_poly.type
_entity_poly.pdbx_seq_one_letter_code
_entity_poly.pdbx_strand_id
1 'polypeptide(L)'
;DYPVFHSPADLAWAGQVAALELHVPQWRVDQLGTMQNPDRLVLDLDPGPGAGLAECIEVAHEARDLLSGIGLDPVPVTSGSKGLHLYCAMDGVRDADYLNAFAKQLAVSLEESMPDLVVSSMAKS
;
A
#
# COMPACT_ATOMS: atom_id res chain seq x y z
N ASP A 1 13.83 -1.99 18.85
CA ASP A 1 14.70 -1.93 17.67
C ASP A 1 14.30 -2.99 16.68
N TYR A 2 14.18 -2.60 15.40
CA TYR A 2 13.93 -3.49 14.26
C TYR A 2 15.20 -3.57 13.41
N PRO A 3 15.48 -4.71 12.73
CA PRO A 3 16.59 -4.79 11.80
C PRO A 3 16.29 -3.94 10.55
N VAL A 4 17.31 -3.25 10.04
CA VAL A 4 17.23 -2.49 8.78
C VAL A 4 18.19 -3.12 7.79
N PHE A 5 17.64 -3.60 6.67
CA PHE A 5 18.41 -4.33 5.68
C PHE A 5 19.03 -3.34 4.68
N HIS A 6 20.33 -3.42 4.51
CA HIS A 6 21.10 -2.55 3.61
C HIS A 6 21.92 -3.33 2.59
N SER A 7 21.95 -4.66 2.70
CA SER A 7 22.79 -5.52 1.88
C SER A 7 22.12 -6.87 1.55
N PRO A 8 22.60 -7.57 0.51
CA PRO A 8 22.19 -8.94 0.24
C PRO A 8 22.45 -9.92 1.40
N ALA A 9 23.43 -9.65 2.27
CA ALA A 9 23.72 -10.50 3.42
C ALA A 9 22.58 -10.46 4.45
N ASP A 10 21.90 -9.32 4.60
CA ASP A 10 20.75 -9.19 5.51
C ASP A 10 19.56 -10.02 5.00
N LEU A 11 19.36 -10.06 3.68
CA LEU A 11 18.38 -10.94 3.04
C LEU A 11 18.75 -12.43 3.19
N ALA A 12 20.04 -12.77 3.07
CA ALA A 12 20.51 -14.14 3.31
C ALA A 12 20.25 -14.57 4.76
N TRP A 13 20.45 -13.67 5.72
CA TRP A 13 20.11 -13.90 7.13
C TRP A 13 18.60 -14.13 7.33
N ALA A 14 17.74 -13.32 6.68
CA ALA A 14 16.29 -13.53 6.73
C ALA A 14 15.90 -14.92 6.21
N GLY A 15 16.50 -15.35 5.10
CA GLY A 15 16.33 -16.70 4.57
C GLY A 15 16.79 -17.79 5.55
N GLN A 16 17.94 -17.60 6.20
CA GLN A 16 18.50 -18.54 7.19
C GLN A 16 17.57 -18.77 8.38
N VAL A 17 16.82 -17.74 8.81
CA VAL A 17 15.86 -17.85 9.92
C VAL A 17 14.44 -18.18 9.46
N ALA A 18 14.27 -18.53 8.18
CA ALA A 18 12.98 -18.82 7.55
C ALA A 18 11.96 -17.66 7.68
N ALA A 19 12.41 -16.41 7.63
CA ALA A 19 11.55 -15.24 7.51
C ALA A 19 11.04 -15.12 6.07
N LEU A 20 9.94 -15.84 5.77
CA LEU A 20 9.37 -15.93 4.42
C LEU A 20 8.71 -14.62 3.95
N GLU A 21 8.22 -13.81 4.89
CA GLU A 21 7.59 -12.52 4.62
C GLU A 21 8.34 -11.39 5.32
N LEU A 22 8.60 -10.30 4.58
CA LEU A 22 9.24 -9.10 5.08
C LEU A 22 8.26 -7.93 4.95
N HIS A 23 7.77 -7.46 6.09
CA HIS A 23 6.82 -6.35 6.16
C HIS A 23 7.56 -5.05 6.47
N VAL A 24 7.36 -4.03 5.64
CA VAL A 24 8.04 -2.73 5.78
C VAL A 24 7.03 -1.58 5.79
N PRO A 25 7.24 -0.56 6.63
CA PRO A 25 6.39 0.62 6.66
C PRO A 25 6.63 1.49 5.42
N GLN A 26 5.76 2.47 5.21
CA GLN A 26 5.81 3.39 4.05
C GLN A 26 6.80 4.55 4.23
N TRP A 27 7.58 4.50 5.30
CA TRP A 27 8.61 5.48 5.65
C TRP A 27 9.96 4.78 5.84
N ARG A 28 11.02 5.60 5.92
CA ARG A 28 12.40 5.13 6.08
C ARG A 28 13.01 5.69 7.36
N VAL A 29 14.13 5.12 7.78
CA VAL A 29 14.98 5.70 8.83
C VAL A 29 16.23 6.31 8.20
N ASP A 30 16.73 7.39 8.79
CA ASP A 30 18.04 7.93 8.43
C ASP A 30 19.19 7.13 9.08
N GLN A 31 20.43 7.58 8.88
CA GLN A 31 21.63 6.95 9.42
C GLN A 31 21.68 6.95 10.96
N LEU A 32 20.91 7.83 11.61
CA LEU A 32 20.81 7.92 13.06
C LEU A 32 19.64 7.09 13.61
N GLY A 33 18.89 6.40 12.74
CA GLY A 33 17.69 5.64 13.12
C GLY A 33 16.45 6.53 13.30
N THR A 34 16.49 7.79 12.86
CA THR A 34 15.35 8.70 12.99
C THR A 34 14.36 8.44 11.88
N MET A 35 13.10 8.20 12.26
CA MET A 35 11.98 8.03 11.34
C MET A 35 11.78 9.28 10.50
N GLN A 36 11.74 9.10 9.17
CA GLN A 36 11.39 10.14 8.21
C GLN A 36 9.90 10.09 7.89
N ASN A 37 9.42 11.14 7.24
CA ASN A 37 8.08 11.12 6.64
C ASN A 37 7.96 10.01 5.58
N PRO A 38 6.74 9.50 5.32
CA PRO A 38 6.56 8.46 4.31
C PRO A 38 6.87 8.98 2.90
N ASP A 39 7.64 8.17 2.15
CA ASP A 39 8.04 8.45 0.77
C ASP A 39 7.20 7.66 -0.25
N ARG A 40 6.18 6.96 0.24
CA ARG A 40 5.23 6.23 -0.60
C ARG A 40 3.84 6.14 0.03
N LEU A 41 2.85 6.05 -0.83
CA LEU A 41 1.49 5.64 -0.52
C LEU A 41 1.32 4.17 -0.90
N VAL A 42 0.50 3.42 -0.15
CA VAL A 42 -0.04 2.15 -0.61
C VAL A 42 -1.56 2.16 -0.46
N LEU A 43 -2.24 1.66 -1.49
CA LEU A 43 -3.63 1.24 -1.42
C LEU A 43 -3.66 -0.28 -1.50
N ASP A 44 -4.21 -0.92 -0.47
CA ASP A 44 -4.37 -2.37 -0.40
C ASP A 44 -5.77 -2.74 -0.89
N LEU A 45 -5.85 -3.52 -1.96
CA LEU A 45 -7.09 -3.97 -2.57
C LEU A 45 -7.29 -5.45 -2.26
N ASP A 46 -8.06 -5.71 -1.21
CA ASP A 46 -8.40 -7.05 -0.75
C ASP A 46 -9.79 -7.47 -1.23
N PRO A 47 -9.93 -8.63 -1.88
CA PRO A 47 -11.23 -9.11 -2.30
C PRO A 47 -12.04 -9.62 -1.09
N GLY A 48 -13.25 -9.10 -0.95
CA GLY A 48 -14.26 -9.61 -0.01
C GLY A 48 -14.85 -10.97 -0.43
N PRO A 49 -15.75 -11.56 0.37
CA PRO A 49 -16.42 -12.82 0.03
C PRO A 49 -17.13 -12.74 -1.33
N GLY A 50 -16.79 -13.66 -2.24
CA GLY A 50 -17.36 -13.71 -3.59
C GLY A 50 -16.62 -12.89 -4.64
N ALA A 51 -15.73 -11.98 -4.22
CA ALA A 51 -14.81 -11.28 -5.11
C ALA A 51 -13.45 -12.01 -5.18
N GLY A 52 -12.68 -11.70 -6.21
CA GLY A 52 -11.32 -12.19 -6.42
C GLY A 52 -10.44 -11.13 -7.07
N LEU A 53 -9.32 -11.59 -7.62
CA LEU A 53 -8.32 -10.70 -8.22
C LEU A 53 -8.88 -9.90 -9.42
N ALA A 54 -9.87 -10.44 -10.14
CA ALA A 54 -10.49 -9.75 -11.27
C ALA A 54 -11.18 -8.45 -10.84
N GLU A 55 -11.97 -8.51 -9.77
CA GLU A 55 -12.62 -7.34 -9.18
C GLU A 55 -11.57 -6.35 -8.63
N CYS A 56 -10.51 -6.85 -7.97
CA CYS A 56 -9.41 -6.00 -7.54
C CYS A 56 -8.73 -5.26 -8.69
N ILE A 57 -8.57 -5.90 -9.85
CA ILE A 57 -7.99 -5.27 -11.06
C ILE A 57 -8.90 -4.14 -11.56
N GLU A 58 -10.21 -4.35 -11.57
CA GLU A 58 -11.18 -3.31 -11.98
C GLU A 58 -11.09 -2.09 -11.07
N VAL A 59 -11.11 -2.31 -9.75
CA VAL A 59 -10.92 -1.23 -8.76
C VAL A 59 -9.55 -0.57 -8.90
N ALA A 60 -8.51 -1.33 -9.23
CA ALA A 60 -7.17 -0.79 -9.44
C ALA A 60 -7.08 0.15 -10.65
N HIS A 61 -7.86 -0.10 -11.70
CA HIS A 61 -7.94 0.79 -12.85
C HIS A 61 -8.59 2.13 -12.48
N GLU A 62 -9.71 2.11 -11.76
CA GLU A 62 -10.36 3.34 -11.29
C GLU A 62 -9.43 4.12 -10.33
N ALA A 63 -8.81 3.42 -9.38
CA ALA A 63 -7.84 4.03 -8.47
C ALA A 63 -6.67 4.67 -9.21
N ARG A 64 -6.19 4.03 -10.29
CA ARG A 64 -5.14 4.58 -11.14
C ARG A 64 -5.59 5.85 -11.84
N ASP A 65 -6.81 5.91 -12.33
CA ASP A 65 -7.33 7.10 -13.03
C ASP A 65 -7.48 8.28 -12.06
N LEU A 66 -7.99 8.04 -10.84
CA LEU A 66 -8.07 9.06 -9.78
C LEU A 66 -6.68 9.59 -9.37
N LEU A 67 -5.73 8.67 -9.12
CA LEU A 67 -4.36 9.02 -8.69
C LEU A 67 -3.59 9.74 -9.80
N SER A 68 -3.70 9.29 -11.05
CA SER A 68 -3.05 9.95 -12.18
C SER A 68 -3.66 11.31 -12.50
N GLY A 69 -4.96 11.51 -12.25
CA GLY A 69 -5.64 12.81 -12.38
C GLY A 69 -5.08 13.89 -11.46
N ILE A 70 -4.45 13.52 -10.34
CA ILE A 70 -3.77 14.44 -9.42
C ILE A 70 -2.24 14.43 -9.54
N GLY A 71 -1.70 13.79 -10.59
CA GLY A 71 -0.27 13.78 -10.90
C GLY A 71 0.55 12.70 -10.19
N LEU A 72 -0.07 11.69 -9.59
CA LEU A 72 0.64 10.52 -9.04
C LEU A 72 0.75 9.40 -10.09
N ASP A 73 1.76 8.53 -9.93
CA ASP A 73 2.00 7.39 -10.81
C ASP A 73 1.90 6.07 -10.01
N PRO A 74 0.73 5.42 -9.97
CA PRO A 74 0.55 4.18 -9.23
C PRO A 74 1.10 2.97 -9.98
N VAL A 75 1.84 2.14 -9.24
CA VAL A 75 2.42 0.88 -9.71
C VAL A 75 1.72 -0.31 -9.02
N PRO A 76 1.11 -1.24 -9.77
CA PRO A 76 0.46 -2.41 -9.21
C PRO A 76 1.45 -3.52 -8.85
N VAL A 77 1.17 -4.19 -7.73
CA VAL A 77 1.90 -5.36 -7.24
C VAL A 77 0.88 -6.39 -6.76
N THR A 78 0.79 -7.55 -7.42
CA THR A 78 -0.04 -8.66 -6.90
C THR A 78 0.50 -9.11 -5.54
N SER A 79 -0.35 -9.27 -4.53
CA SER A 79 0.12 -9.51 -3.16
C SER A 79 0.74 -10.90 -2.94
N GLY A 80 0.57 -11.82 -3.90
CA GLY A 80 0.93 -13.23 -3.75
C GLY A 80 -0.09 -14.04 -2.95
N SER A 81 -1.15 -13.39 -2.47
CA SER A 81 -2.32 -14.00 -1.81
C SER A 81 -3.55 -13.84 -2.70
N LYS A 82 -4.57 -13.08 -2.28
CA LYS A 82 -5.84 -12.95 -3.00
C LYS A 82 -5.99 -11.64 -3.78
N GLY A 83 -5.36 -10.58 -3.31
CA GLY A 83 -5.54 -9.21 -3.80
C GLY A 83 -4.30 -8.62 -4.49
N LEU A 84 -4.26 -7.29 -4.52
CA LEU A 84 -3.14 -6.52 -5.05
C LEU A 84 -2.94 -5.22 -4.27
N HIS A 85 -1.71 -4.72 -4.27
CA HIS A 85 -1.38 -3.39 -3.77
C HIS A 85 -1.13 -2.44 -4.94
N LEU A 86 -1.51 -1.17 -4.78
CA LEU A 86 -1.06 -0.06 -5.61
C LEU A 86 -0.11 0.82 -4.81
N TYR A 87 1.10 1.06 -5.31
CA TYR A 87 2.07 1.95 -4.69
C TYR A 87 2.26 3.22 -5.50
N CYS A 88 2.27 4.38 -4.84
CA CYS A 88 2.68 5.66 -5.44
C CYS A 88 3.88 6.23 -4.72
N ALA A 89 4.83 6.81 -5.45
CA ALA A 89 5.90 7.60 -4.84
C ALA A 89 5.33 8.92 -4.28
N MET A 90 5.80 9.32 -3.10
CA MET A 90 5.50 10.59 -2.45
C MET A 90 6.79 11.41 -2.27
N ASP A 91 6.64 12.72 -2.10
CA ASP A 91 7.77 13.65 -1.96
C ASP A 91 8.44 13.63 -0.57
N GLY A 92 7.89 12.89 0.39
CA GLY A 92 8.39 12.85 1.78
C GLY A 92 8.15 14.13 2.58
N VAL A 93 7.31 15.05 2.10
CA VAL A 93 7.04 16.33 2.78
C VAL A 93 5.95 16.18 3.84
N ARG A 94 4.97 15.30 3.58
CA ARG A 94 3.79 15.10 4.44
C ARG A 94 4.03 13.98 5.44
N ASP A 95 3.46 14.13 6.63
CA ASP A 95 3.53 13.11 7.67
C ASP A 95 2.58 11.94 7.40
N ALA A 96 2.68 10.91 8.23
CA ALA A 96 1.86 9.71 8.13
C ALA A 96 0.37 9.99 8.34
N ASP A 97 0.00 10.93 9.21
CA ASP A 97 -1.40 11.25 9.51
C ASP A 97 -2.08 11.88 8.30
N TYR A 98 -1.40 12.80 7.62
CA TYR A 98 -1.88 13.37 6.37
C TYR A 98 -2.06 12.30 5.29
N LEU A 99 -1.08 11.41 5.10
CA LEU A 99 -1.16 10.38 4.06
C LEU A 99 -2.22 9.32 4.37
N ASN A 100 -2.43 8.98 5.64
CA ASN A 100 -3.52 8.10 6.07
C ASN A 100 -4.89 8.75 5.81
N ALA A 101 -5.03 10.05 6.09
CA ALA A 101 -6.26 10.79 5.78
C ALA A 101 -6.52 10.85 4.27
N PHE A 102 -5.48 11.09 3.48
CA PHE A 102 -5.55 11.09 2.02
C PHE A 102 -5.95 9.70 1.48
N ALA A 103 -5.31 8.63 1.94
CA ALA A 103 -5.64 7.26 1.55
C ALA A 103 -7.10 6.91 1.88
N LYS A 104 -7.58 7.34 3.04
CA LYS A 104 -8.98 7.17 3.44
C LYS A 104 -9.94 7.92 2.53
N GLN A 105 -9.62 9.16 2.16
CA GLN A 105 -10.45 9.92 1.21
C GLN A 105 -10.49 9.25 -0.15
N LEU A 106 -9.36 8.75 -0.65
CA LEU A 106 -9.31 7.98 -1.89
C LEU A 106 -10.21 6.74 -1.82
N ALA A 107 -10.15 5.98 -0.73
CA ALA A 107 -11.00 4.81 -0.54
C ALA A 107 -12.50 5.17 -0.56
N VAL A 108 -12.89 6.27 0.10
CA VAL A 108 -14.28 6.78 0.06
C VAL A 108 -14.68 7.19 -1.35
N SER A 109 -13.83 7.90 -2.08
CA SER A 109 -14.13 8.27 -3.48
C SER A 109 -14.27 7.06 -4.40
N LEU A 110 -13.50 6.00 -4.17
CA LEU A 110 -13.64 4.73 -4.89
C LEU A 110 -14.97 4.04 -4.57
N GLU A 111 -15.38 4.02 -3.30
CA GLU A 111 -16.71 3.52 -2.89
C GLU A 111 -17.85 4.33 -3.51
N GLU A 112 -17.72 5.66 -3.59
CA GLU A 112 -18.71 6.51 -4.24
C GLU A 112 -18.80 6.29 -5.76
N SER A 113 -17.66 6.05 -6.43
CA SER A 113 -17.60 5.78 -7.88
C SER A 113 -18.09 4.37 -8.23
N MET A 114 -17.78 3.39 -7.37
CA MET A 114 -18.01 1.97 -7.61
C MET A 114 -18.74 1.30 -6.42
N PRO A 115 -19.95 1.75 -6.05
CA PRO A 115 -20.62 1.33 -4.80
C PRO A 115 -20.99 -0.15 -4.75
N ASP A 116 -21.12 -0.81 -5.90
CA ASP A 116 -21.42 -2.24 -5.99
C ASP A 116 -20.16 -3.13 -5.86
N LEU A 117 -18.95 -2.55 -5.96
CA LEU A 117 -17.68 -3.27 -6.00
C LEU A 117 -16.72 -2.91 -4.86
N VAL A 118 -16.85 -1.72 -4.27
CA VAL A 118 -15.90 -1.20 -3.27
C VAL A 118 -16.63 -0.90 -1.97
N VAL A 119 -15.99 -1.26 -0.86
CA VAL A 119 -16.35 -0.80 0.49
C VAL A 119 -15.11 -0.20 1.13
N SER A 120 -15.17 1.06 1.57
CA SER A 120 -14.02 1.76 2.17
C SER A 120 -13.88 1.56 3.68
N SER A 121 -14.88 0.93 4.31
CA SER A 121 -14.91 0.66 5.74
C SER A 121 -14.76 -0.83 6.07
N MET A 122 -13.86 -1.15 7.00
CA MET A 122 -13.83 -2.48 7.60
C MET A 122 -14.95 -2.59 8.63
N ALA A 123 -16.18 -2.83 8.18
CA ALA A 123 -17.18 -3.40 9.07
C ALA A 123 -16.75 -4.84 9.39
N LYS A 124 -16.27 -5.07 10.62
CA LYS A 124 -16.06 -6.43 11.12
C LYS A 124 -17.42 -7.13 11.14
N SER A 125 -17.64 -8.04 10.21
CA SER A 125 -18.66 -9.09 10.33
C SER A 125 -18.27 -10.07 11.43
#